data_AF-A0AAJ4XCC8-F1
#
_entry.id   AF-A0AAJ4XCC8-F1
#
_cell.length_a   1.000
_cell.length_b   1.000
_cell.length_c   1.000
_cell.angle_alpha   90.00
_cell.angle_beta   90.00
_cell.angle_gamma   90.00
#
_symmetry.space_group_name_H-M   'P 1'
#
loop_
_entity.id
_entity.type
_entity.pdbx_description
1 polymer ?
#
loop_
_entity_poly.entity_id
_entity_poly.type
_entity_poly.pdbx_seq_one_letter_code
_entity_poly.pdbx_strand_id
1 'polypeptide(L)'
;MKPKTIVIAVLLALLAIVLFNNKEEASFWLFGDIRTSKLIILGIFFLLGVVVGAILFRRKNKHPKEYGITNSVNPTEDQMYLSNDDEMTDDDREYIRRD
;
A
#
# COMPACT_ATOMS: atom_id res chain seq x y z
N MET A 1 27.96 11.72 -13.20
CA MET A 1 27.50 11.47 -11.81
C MET A 1 27.09 12.79 -11.19
N LYS A 2 25.97 12.85 -10.45
CA LYS A 2 25.59 14.10 -9.76
C LYS A 2 26.54 14.31 -8.56
N PRO A 3 26.95 15.54 -8.21
CA PRO A 3 27.86 15.79 -7.08
C PRO A 3 27.37 15.14 -5.77
N LYS A 4 26.05 15.13 -5.56
CA LYS A 4 25.42 14.42 -4.44
C LYS A 4 25.76 12.93 -4.34
N THR A 5 25.95 12.24 -5.48
CA THR A 5 26.32 10.82 -5.50
C THR A 5 27.74 10.62 -4.98
N ILE A 6 28.67 11.51 -5.31
CA ILE A 6 30.06 11.46 -4.84
C ILE A 6 30.10 11.72 -3.33
N VAL A 7 29.38 12.74 -2.85
CA VAL A 7 29.28 13.05 -1.41
C VAL A 7 28.72 11.85 -0.63
N ILE A 8 27.64 11.23 -1.12
CA ILE A 8 27.07 10.03 -0.52
C ILE A 8 28.08 8.89 -0.51
N ALA A 9 28.80 8.65 -1.61
CA ALA A 9 29.79 7.58 -1.70
C ALA A 9 30.94 7.77 -0.68
N VAL A 10 31.43 9.00 -0.50
CA VAL A 10 32.46 9.32 0.50
C VAL A 10 31.95 9.10 1.92
N LEU A 11 30.73 9.55 2.24
CA LEU A 11 30.12 9.31 3.55
C LEU A 11 29.94 7.82 3.82
N LEU A 12 29.53 7.04 2.82
CA LEU A 12 29.34 5.59 2.94
C LEU A 12 30.68 4.88 3.16
N ALA A 13 31.75 5.32 2.48
CA ALA A 13 33.09 4.80 2.70
C ALA A 13 33.61 5.09 4.12
N LEU A 14 33.43 6.31 4.62
CA LEU A 14 33.80 6.68 5.99
C LEU A 14 33.01 5.88 7.03
N LEU A 15 31.70 5.74 6.82
CA LEU A 15 30.83 4.92 7.66
C LEU A 15 31.33 3.48 7.72
N ALA A 16 31.64 2.87 6.58
CA ALA A 16 32.18 1.52 6.50
C ALA A 16 33.51 1.37 7.26
N ILE A 17 34.43 2.33 7.13
CA ILE A 17 35.70 2.32 7.87
C ILE A 17 35.44 2.33 9.37
N VAL A 18 34.58 3.22 9.87
CA VAL A 18 34.24 3.30 11.30
C VAL A 18 33.62 1.98 11.80
N LEU A 19 32.69 1.40 11.03
CA LEU A 19 32.08 0.11 11.32
C LEU A 19 33.10 -1.03 11.40
N PHE A 20 34.04 -1.10 10.45
CA PHE A 20 35.06 -2.16 10.44
C PHE A 20 36.17 -1.96 11.48
N ASN A 21 36.42 -0.72 11.91
CA ASN A 21 37.42 -0.42 12.92
C ASN A 21 36.90 -0.68 14.34
N ASN A 22 35.60 -0.54 14.57
CA ASN A 22 34.96 -0.87 15.83
C ASN A 22 34.71 -2.40 15.93
N LYS A 23 35.76 -3.14 16.32
CA LYS A 23 35.71 -4.60 16.51
C LYS A 23 35.46 -4.97 17.96
N GLU A 24 34.35 -4.52 18.52
CA GLU A 24 33.89 -5.10 19.78
C GLU A 24 33.40 -6.53 19.55
N GLU A 25 34.07 -7.49 20.20
CA GLU A 25 33.72 -8.90 20.13
C GLU A 25 32.46 -9.19 20.95
N ALA A 26 31.58 -10.03 20.40
CA ALA A 26 30.55 -10.74 21.13
C ALA A 26 30.70 -12.24 20.88
N SER A 27 30.51 -13.03 21.93
CA SER A 27 30.37 -14.49 21.80
C SER A 27 28.96 -14.79 21.30
N PHE A 28 28.86 -15.52 20.19
CA PHE A 28 27.60 -15.97 19.62
C PHE A 28 27.44 -17.45 19.92
N TRP A 29 26.42 -17.86 20.68
CA TRP A 29 26.23 -19.27 21.03
C TRP A 29 25.57 -20.11 19.92
N LEU A 30 24.82 -19.47 19.02
CA LEU A 30 23.96 -20.14 18.04
C LEU A 30 24.70 -21.04 17.03
N PHE A 31 26.02 -20.88 16.87
CA PHE A 31 26.85 -21.64 15.93
C PHE A 31 28.15 -22.20 16.57
N GLY A 32 28.15 -22.43 17.91
CA GLY A 32 29.38 -22.70 18.69
C GLY A 32 30.06 -21.41 19.15
N ASP A 33 31.10 -21.45 20.00
CA ASP A 33 31.74 -20.23 20.55
C ASP A 33 32.52 -19.45 19.49
N ILE A 34 31.79 -18.69 18.67
CA ILE A 34 32.34 -17.85 17.62
C ILE A 34 32.34 -16.42 18.13
N ARG A 35 33.53 -15.81 18.13
CA ARG A 35 33.72 -14.40 18.43
C ARG A 35 33.58 -13.61 17.14
N THR A 36 32.49 -12.85 17.03
CA THR A 36 32.21 -11.98 15.88
C THR A 36 31.97 -10.56 16.36
N SER A 37 32.18 -9.58 15.48
CA SER A 37 31.88 -8.17 15.79
C SER A 37 30.39 -7.96 16.02
N LYS A 38 30.04 -7.30 17.13
CA LYS A 38 28.66 -6.86 17.45
C LYS A 38 28.02 -6.07 16.30
N LEU A 39 28.82 -5.32 15.55
CA LEU A 39 28.33 -4.50 14.44
C LEU A 39 27.89 -5.33 13.23
N ILE A 40 28.57 -6.44 12.95
CA ILE A 40 28.17 -7.36 11.88
C ILE A 40 26.81 -7.98 12.22
N ILE A 41 26.66 -8.43 13.47
CA ILE A 41 25.40 -8.98 13.99
C ILE A 41 24.30 -7.93 13.84
N LEU A 42 24.51 -6.71 14.35
CA LEU A 42 23.54 -5.62 14.26
C LEU A 42 23.16 -5.30 12.81
N GLY A 43 24.14 -5.23 11.90
CA GLY A 43 23.92 -4.96 10.49
C GLY A 43 23.07 -6.03 9.81
N ILE A 44 23.34 -7.31 10.07
CA ILE A 44 22.57 -8.43 9.50
C ILE A 44 21.14 -8.41 10.03
N PHE A 45 20.94 -8.27 11.35
CA PHE A 45 19.60 -8.22 11.94
C PHE A 45 18.81 -6.99 11.49
N PHE A 46 19.46 -5.84 11.33
CA PHE A 46 18.84 -4.65 10.77
C PHE A 46 18.35 -4.91 9.34
N LEU A 47 19.20 -5.51 8.49
CA LEU A 47 18.86 -5.81 7.10
C LEU A 47 17.72 -6.83 7.02
N LEU A 48 17.74 -7.88 7.85
CA LEU A 48 16.64 -8.83 7.99
C LEU A 48 15.34 -8.12 8.41
N GLY A 49 15.40 -7.24 9.41
CA GLY A 49 14.25 -6.45 9.85
C GLY A 49 13.67 -5.56 8.74
N VAL A 50 14.53 -4.91 7.94
CA VAL A 50 14.13 -4.13 6.78
C VAL A 50 13.48 -5.00 5.72
N VAL A 51 14.04 -6.18 5.41
CA VAL A 51 13.49 -7.11 4.42
C VAL A 51 12.14 -7.65 4.87
N VAL A 52 12.02 -8.12 6.12
CA VAL A 52 10.77 -8.62 6.70
C VAL A 52 9.72 -7.52 6.75
N GLY A 53 10.09 -6.33 7.22
CA GLY A 53 9.23 -5.15 7.20
C GLY A 53 8.76 -4.82 5.79
N ALA A 54 9.67 -4.77 4.82
CA ALA A 54 9.33 -4.51 3.42
C ALA A 54 8.36 -5.57 2.87
N ILE A 55 8.52 -6.85 3.20
CA ILE A 55 7.60 -7.92 2.79
C ILE A 55 6.22 -7.74 3.43
N LEU A 56 6.16 -7.44 4.73
CA LEU A 56 4.90 -7.23 5.46
C LEU A 56 4.15 -5.99 4.94
N PHE A 57 4.85 -4.86 4.77
CA PHE A 57 4.28 -3.61 4.27
C PHE A 57 4.04 -3.60 2.76
N ARG A 58 4.61 -4.55 2.00
CA ARG A 58 4.39 -4.70 0.55
C ARG A 58 2.96 -5.12 0.21
N ARG A 59 2.11 -5.49 1.18
CA ARG A 59 0.69 -5.76 0.92
C ARG A 59 -0.02 -4.46 0.53
N LYS A 60 -0.01 -4.14 -0.76
CA LYS A 60 -0.91 -3.17 -1.37
C LYS A 60 -2.34 -3.62 -1.12
N ASN A 61 -3.13 -2.78 -0.45
CA ASN A 61 -4.58 -2.86 -0.52
C ASN A 61 -4.96 -2.67 -2.00
N LYS A 62 -5.17 -3.78 -2.70
CA LYS A 62 -5.95 -3.78 -3.93
C LYS A 62 -7.39 -3.59 -3.50
N HIS A 63 -7.76 -2.36 -3.12
CA HIS A 63 -9.16 -2.00 -3.27
C HIS A 63 -9.45 -2.13 -4.77
N PRO A 64 -10.44 -2.95 -5.18
CA PRO A 64 -10.88 -2.93 -6.56
C PRO A 64 -11.27 -1.48 -6.87
N LYS A 65 -10.65 -0.90 -7.89
CA LYS A 65 -10.92 0.50 -8.28
C LYS A 65 -12.30 0.66 -8.91
N GLU A 66 -12.95 -0.45 -9.26
CA GLU A 66 -14.32 -0.49 -9.73
C GLU A 66 -15.02 -1.66 -9.06
N TYR A 67 -16.05 -1.35 -8.27
CA TYR A 67 -17.20 -2.22 -8.20
C TYR A 67 -17.90 -2.04 -9.55
N GLY A 68 -17.64 -2.93 -10.50
CA GLY A 68 -18.44 -2.99 -11.71
C GLY A 68 -19.88 -3.25 -11.31
N ILE A 69 -20.74 -2.24 -11.41
CA ILE A 69 -22.19 -2.44 -11.31
C ILE A 69 -22.57 -3.19 -12.59
N THR A 70 -22.61 -4.51 -12.51
CA THR A 70 -23.06 -5.38 -13.62
C THR A 70 -24.59 -5.44 -13.73
N ASN A 71 -25.31 -4.64 -12.95
CA ASN A 71 -26.75 -4.54 -13.03
C ASN A 71 -27.11 -3.34 -13.92
N SER A 72 -27.02 -3.52 -15.24
CA SER A 72 -27.88 -2.74 -16.14
C SER A 72 -29.31 -3.22 -15.91
N VAL A 73 -30.02 -2.60 -14.97
CA VAL A 73 -31.47 -2.72 -14.89
C VAL A 73 -31.99 -2.10 -16.17
N ASN A 74 -32.37 -2.93 -17.15
CA ASN A 74 -33.25 -2.47 -18.20
C ASN A 74 -34.51 -1.95 -17.50
N PRO A 75 -34.94 -0.71 -17.74
CA PRO A 75 -36.20 -0.25 -17.17
C PRO A 75 -37.28 -1.22 -17.62
N THR A 76 -37.94 -1.86 -16.66
CA THR A 76 -39.14 -2.67 -16.91
C THR A 76 -40.17 -1.79 -17.59
N GLU A 77 -41.00 -2.36 -18.48
CA GLU A 77 -42.03 -1.65 -19.26
C GLU A 77 -42.88 -0.69 -18.39
N ASP A 78 -43.07 -1.01 -17.10
CA ASP A 78 -43.73 -0.18 -16.09
C ASP A 78 -43.15 1.25 -15.94
N GLN A 79 -41.84 1.45 -16.13
CA GLN A 79 -41.24 2.79 -16.03
C GLN A 79 -41.43 3.63 -17.31
N MET A 80 -41.78 3.00 -18.43
CA MET A 80 -42.06 3.70 -19.68
C MET A 80 -43.47 4.32 -19.68
N TYR A 81 -44.42 3.70 -18.97
CA TYR A 81 -45.77 4.22 -18.80
C TYR A 81 -45.87 5.44 -17.86
N LEU A 82 -44.92 5.61 -16.93
CA LEU A 82 -44.87 6.76 -16.02
C LEU A 82 -44.32 8.04 -16.69
N SER A 83 -43.81 7.96 -17.92
CA SER A 83 -43.20 9.11 -18.61
C SER A 83 -44.13 9.79 -19.64
N ASN A 84 -45.30 9.21 -19.90
CA ASN A 84 -46.28 9.74 -20.87
C ASN A 84 -47.42 10.42 -20.13
N ASP A 85 -47.16 11.61 -19.57
CA ASP A 85 -48.18 12.47 -18.94
C ASP A 85 -49.23 13.02 -19.93
N ASP A 86 -49.07 12.75 -21.22
CA ASP A 86 -49.85 13.39 -22.29
C ASP A 86 -51.24 12.74 -22.50
N GLU A 87 -51.47 11.52 -22.01
CA GLU A 87 -52.77 10.81 -22.13
C GLU A 87 -53.64 10.87 -20.87
N MET A 88 -53.20 11.56 -19.81
CA MET A 88 -54.00 11.68 -18.59
C MET A 88 -55.08 12.76 -18.70
N THR A 89 -56.30 12.41 -18.30
CA THR A 89 -57.43 13.34 -18.15
C THR A 89 -57.17 14.37 -17.06
N ASP A 90 -57.77 15.55 -17.15
CA ASP A 90 -57.55 16.63 -16.18
C ASP A 90 -57.85 16.22 -14.72
N ASP A 91 -58.87 15.38 -14.53
CA ASP A 91 -59.24 14.84 -13.21
C ASP A 91 -58.14 13.93 -12.60
N ASP A 92 -57.46 13.13 -13.43
CA ASP A 92 -56.38 12.23 -12.99
C ASP A 92 -55.14 13.02 -12.55
N ARG A 93 -54.86 14.14 -13.25
CA ARG A 93 -53.76 15.05 -12.93
C ARG A 93 -53.98 15.78 -11.60
N GLU A 94 -55.23 16.13 -11.28
CA GLU A 94 -55.58 16.78 -10.02
C GLU A 94 -55.38 15.83 -8.83
N TYR A 95 -55.69 14.54 -9.00
CA TYR A 95 -55.51 13.54 -7.95
C TYR A 95 -54.05 13.34 -7.56
N ILE A 96 -53.13 13.27 -8.53
CA ILE A 96 -51.69 13.10 -8.29
C ILE A 96 -51.07 14.35 -7.62
N ARG A 97 -51.57 15.55 -7.92
CA ARG A 97 -51.06 16.80 -7.32
C ARG A 97 -51.41 16.99 -5.85
N ARG A 98 -52.38 16.21 -5.33
CA ARG A 98 -52.96 16.44 -4.01
C ARG A 98 -52.28 15.64 -2.89
N ASP A 99 -51.45 14.66 -3.24
CA ASP A 99 -50.52 13.96 -2.35
C ASP A 99 -49.11 14.58 -2.38
#